data_AF-A0A439MK50-F1
#
_entry.id   AF-A0A439MK50-F1
#
_cell.length_a   1.000
_cell.length_b   1.000
_cell.length_c   1.000
_cell.angle_alpha   90.00
_cell.angle_beta   90.00
_cell.angle_gamma   90.00
#
_symmetry.space_group_name_H-M   'P 1'
#
loop_
_entity.id
_entity.type
_entity.pdbx_description
1 polymer ?
#
loop_
_entity_poly.entity_id
_entity_poly.type
_entity_poly.pdbx_seq_one_letter_code
_entity_poly.pdbx_strand_id
1 'polypeptide(L)'
;MPSLKSHLVSFVLRHSRKKAFSSPENLQRWIAYARKTEDHHPPALLKARLDITETEIDGFPVYEIAPKAGERRRILYLHGGAYVFQITSYHWGLIAEMAERLGFGITVPIYPIAPEHDFHDMFGMVGDVYRHMLERTDSEDIVFMGDSAGGNMAVVLTMMAAKEGLPSPSRHVLISPGLDVSLANPEVFEAERQDPWLGIPGGLEAVRLYSAGFDRKDWHISPLYGDLSLLPKTLLLTGSRDMLTPDNLIFAERARAAGVEVDVVYEEGMFHVWPLIEMPEARRARDSIVSFLRDEARGQAERETVDSSAKGLSRVPLMTGFASTKIASAISSLRSGW
;
A
#
# COMPACT_ATOMS: atom_id res chain seq x y z
N MET A 1 13.61 9.62 -19.45
CA MET A 1 13.69 8.60 -20.51
C MET A 1 13.90 7.24 -19.86
N PRO A 2 13.15 6.21 -20.25
CA PRO A 2 13.30 4.85 -19.70
C PRO A 2 14.69 4.27 -19.97
N SER A 3 15.20 3.50 -19.02
CA SER A 3 16.50 2.83 -19.13
C SER A 3 16.49 1.66 -20.12
N LEU A 4 17.66 1.30 -20.67
CA LEU A 4 17.80 0.09 -21.49
C LEU A 4 17.35 -1.18 -20.74
N LYS A 5 17.55 -1.21 -19.41
CA LYS A 5 17.13 -2.32 -18.57
C LYS A 5 15.61 -2.45 -18.53
N SER A 6 14.87 -1.34 -18.38
CA SER A 6 13.41 -1.38 -18.39
C SER A 6 12.85 -1.80 -19.75
N HIS A 7 13.48 -1.37 -20.86
CA HIS A 7 13.11 -1.84 -22.20
C HIS A 7 13.29 -3.34 -22.37
N LEU A 8 14.43 -3.90 -21.90
CA LEU A 8 14.67 -5.34 -21.94
C LEU A 8 13.65 -6.11 -21.09
N VAL A 9 13.38 -5.66 -19.87
CA VAL A 9 12.39 -6.30 -18.99
C VAL A 9 10.99 -6.25 -19.63
N SER A 10 10.58 -5.09 -20.15
CA SER A 10 9.31 -4.93 -20.86
C SER A 10 9.18 -5.89 -22.04
N PHE A 11 10.26 -6.08 -22.81
CA PHE A 11 10.29 -7.06 -23.90
C PHE A 11 10.10 -8.49 -23.39
N VAL A 12 10.80 -8.87 -22.31
CA VAL A 12 10.67 -10.22 -21.71
C VAL A 12 9.25 -10.45 -21.19
N LEU A 13 8.67 -9.50 -20.47
CA LEU A 13 7.30 -9.58 -19.95
C LEU A 13 6.28 -9.82 -21.07
N ARG A 14 6.40 -9.07 -22.18
CA ARG A 14 5.49 -9.17 -23.33
C ARG A 14 5.49 -10.56 -23.97
N HIS A 15 6.62 -11.27 -23.92
CA HIS A 15 6.75 -12.60 -24.52
C HIS A 15 6.63 -13.76 -23.52
N SER A 16 6.50 -13.46 -22.23
CA SER A 16 6.33 -14.42 -21.13
C SER A 16 5.00 -14.21 -20.41
N ARG A 17 4.93 -13.27 -19.47
CA ARG A 17 3.79 -13.04 -18.56
C ARG A 17 2.52 -12.62 -19.28
N LYS A 18 2.60 -11.77 -20.32
CA LYS A 18 1.41 -11.37 -21.12
C LYS A 18 0.64 -12.55 -21.70
N LYS A 19 1.32 -13.66 -22.01
CA LYS A 19 0.66 -14.86 -22.53
C LYS A 19 -0.29 -15.47 -21.51
N ALA A 20 0.02 -15.42 -20.22
CA ALA A 20 -0.87 -15.90 -19.16
C ALA A 20 -2.20 -15.14 -19.17
N PHE A 21 -2.16 -13.83 -19.38
CA PHE A 21 -3.35 -12.98 -19.34
C PHE A 21 -4.06 -12.80 -20.71
N SER A 22 -3.59 -13.47 -21.76
CA SER A 22 -4.12 -13.31 -23.12
C SER A 22 -5.48 -13.97 -23.35
N SER A 23 -5.85 -14.95 -22.54
CA SER A 23 -7.19 -15.60 -22.56
C SER A 23 -7.52 -16.22 -21.19
N PRO A 24 -8.79 -16.48 -20.89
CA PRO A 24 -9.20 -17.21 -19.69
C PRO A 24 -8.54 -18.59 -19.56
N GLU A 25 -8.47 -19.35 -20.66
CA GLU A 25 -7.89 -20.70 -20.67
C GLU A 25 -6.38 -20.66 -20.42
N ASN A 26 -5.70 -19.65 -20.95
CA ASN A 26 -4.29 -19.45 -20.67
C ASN A 26 -4.06 -19.11 -19.21
N LEU A 27 -4.89 -18.24 -18.62
CA LEU A 27 -4.76 -17.92 -17.19
C LEU A 27 -4.92 -19.19 -16.35
N GLN A 28 -5.98 -19.98 -16.59
CA GLN A 28 -6.21 -21.22 -15.84
C GLN A 28 -5.05 -22.23 -15.98
N ARG A 29 -4.47 -22.38 -17.19
CA ARG A 29 -3.28 -23.24 -17.39
C ARG A 29 -2.09 -22.75 -16.57
N TRP A 30 -1.89 -21.44 -16.51
CA TRP A 30 -0.81 -20.85 -15.71
C TRP A 30 -1.07 -21.00 -14.22
N ILE A 31 -2.30 -20.85 -13.73
CA ILE A 31 -2.66 -21.14 -12.34
C ILE A 31 -2.33 -22.60 -12.00
N ALA A 32 -2.75 -23.55 -12.84
CA ALA A 32 -2.47 -24.98 -12.61
C ALA A 32 -0.96 -25.31 -12.62
N TYR A 33 -0.16 -24.59 -13.40
CA TYR A 33 1.29 -24.70 -13.38
C TYR A 33 1.90 -24.06 -12.13
N ALA A 34 1.42 -22.88 -11.74
CA ALA A 34 1.85 -22.13 -10.57
C ALA A 34 1.66 -22.94 -9.29
N ARG A 35 0.51 -23.62 -9.11
CA ARG A 35 0.28 -24.49 -7.94
C ARG A 35 1.31 -25.60 -7.74
N LYS A 36 2.05 -25.98 -8.79
CA LYS A 36 3.09 -27.01 -8.72
C LYS A 36 4.49 -26.45 -8.51
N THR A 37 4.67 -25.14 -8.68
CA THR A 37 6.01 -24.53 -8.86
C THR A 37 6.25 -23.29 -8.02
N GLU A 38 5.20 -22.59 -7.59
CA GLU A 38 5.32 -21.42 -6.73
C GLU A 38 5.64 -21.82 -5.29
N ASP A 39 6.46 -20.99 -4.66
CA ASP A 39 6.91 -21.14 -3.29
C ASP A 39 6.72 -19.79 -2.59
N HIS A 40 5.88 -19.78 -1.56
CA HIS A 40 5.60 -18.57 -0.80
C HIS A 40 6.70 -18.25 0.21
N HIS A 41 7.59 -19.19 0.53
CA HIS A 41 8.56 -18.98 1.61
C HIS A 41 9.54 -17.83 1.30
N PRO A 42 9.93 -17.05 2.31
CA PRO A 42 10.99 -16.05 2.15
C PRO A 42 12.31 -16.73 1.75
N PRO A 43 13.04 -16.19 0.75
CA PRO A 43 14.33 -16.75 0.34
C PRO A 43 15.31 -16.87 1.51
N ALA A 44 16.03 -17.99 1.60
CA ALA A 44 16.94 -18.28 2.71
C ALA A 44 18.01 -17.19 2.95
N LEU A 45 18.42 -16.48 1.89
CA LEU A 45 19.36 -15.37 1.96
C LEU A 45 18.85 -14.20 2.82
N LEU A 46 17.54 -14.02 2.96
CA LEU A 46 16.96 -12.95 3.78
C LEU A 46 17.09 -13.24 5.28
N LYS A 47 17.04 -14.52 5.69
CA LYS A 47 17.19 -14.94 7.09
C LYS A 47 18.55 -14.60 7.70
N ALA A 48 19.57 -14.36 6.86
CA ALA A 48 20.88 -13.91 7.33
C ALA A 48 20.87 -12.45 7.81
N ARG A 49 19.99 -11.61 7.23
CA ARG A 49 19.97 -10.15 7.38
C ARG A 49 18.83 -9.66 8.28
N LEU A 50 17.70 -10.35 8.25
CA LEU A 50 16.46 -9.98 8.92
C LEU A 50 16.06 -11.06 9.92
N ASP A 51 15.39 -10.63 10.99
CA ASP A 51 14.69 -11.55 11.88
C ASP A 51 13.34 -11.86 11.24
N ILE A 52 13.16 -13.12 10.84
CA ILE A 52 11.96 -13.61 10.17
C ILE A 52 11.36 -14.70 11.05
N THR A 53 10.18 -14.46 11.57
CA THR A 53 9.38 -15.45 12.30
C THR A 53 8.11 -15.77 11.53
N GLU A 54 7.71 -17.03 11.59
CA GLU A 54 6.48 -17.51 10.96
C GLU A 54 5.47 -17.83 12.07
N THR A 55 4.26 -17.37 11.86
CA THR A 55 3.08 -17.68 12.66
C THR A 55 1.95 -18.10 11.71
N GLU A 56 0.78 -18.42 12.24
CA GLU A 56 -0.36 -18.86 11.44
C GLU A 56 -1.63 -18.16 11.92
N ILE A 57 -2.47 -17.75 10.97
CA ILE A 57 -3.84 -17.27 11.22
C ILE A 57 -4.75 -18.02 10.24
N ASP A 58 -5.81 -18.65 10.75
CA ASP A 58 -6.78 -19.45 9.99
C ASP A 58 -6.19 -20.54 9.09
N GLY A 59 -5.07 -21.17 9.48
CA GLY A 59 -4.42 -22.18 8.65
C GLY A 59 -3.41 -21.63 7.65
N PHE A 60 -3.24 -20.29 7.57
CA PHE A 60 -2.39 -19.63 6.60
C PHE A 60 -1.15 -18.98 7.24
N PRO A 61 0.05 -19.14 6.66
CA PRO A 61 1.26 -18.54 7.19
C PRO A 61 1.21 -17.02 7.23
N VAL A 62 1.72 -16.44 8.32
CA VAL A 62 1.95 -15.01 8.47
C VAL A 62 3.41 -14.82 8.87
N TYR A 63 4.17 -14.14 8.01
CA TYR A 63 5.56 -13.82 8.28
C TYR A 63 5.68 -12.45 8.94
N GLU A 64 6.33 -12.43 10.10
CA GLU A 64 6.79 -11.21 10.76
C GLU A 64 8.26 -11.01 10.44
N ILE A 65 8.58 -9.84 9.90
CA ILE A 65 9.92 -9.49 9.43
C ILE A 65 10.34 -8.24 10.17
N ALA A 66 11.49 -8.28 10.82
CA ALA A 66 12.04 -7.10 11.46
C ALA A 66 13.53 -6.98 11.14
N PRO A 67 14.05 -5.74 11.00
CA PRO A 67 15.48 -5.53 11.14
C PRO A 67 15.91 -5.88 12.57
N LYS A 68 17.12 -6.41 12.75
CA LYS A 68 17.66 -6.85 14.06
C LYS A 68 17.71 -5.75 15.12
N ALA A 69 17.66 -4.50 14.69
CA ALA A 69 17.37 -3.33 15.51
C ALA A 69 16.33 -2.49 14.73
N GLY A 70 15.20 -2.16 15.34
CA GLY A 70 14.08 -1.56 14.62
C GLY A 70 13.13 -0.74 15.49
N GLU A 71 12.29 0.03 14.81
CA GLU A 71 11.29 0.93 15.39
C GLU A 71 9.97 0.21 15.73
N ARG A 72 9.01 0.94 16.31
CA ARG A 72 7.68 0.43 16.64
C ARG A 72 6.76 0.28 15.42
N ARG A 73 6.99 1.05 14.37
CA ARG A 73 6.15 1.10 13.17
C ARG A 73 6.14 -0.22 12.41
N ARG A 74 4.98 -0.55 11.85
CA ARG A 74 4.75 -1.81 11.15
C ARG A 74 4.05 -1.60 9.82
N ILE A 75 4.49 -2.32 8.79
CA ILE A 75 3.85 -2.38 7.49
C ILE A 75 3.07 -3.70 7.41
N LEU A 76 1.77 -3.64 7.10
CA LEU A 76 1.06 -4.80 6.56
C LEU A 76 1.30 -4.82 5.05
N TYR A 77 2.13 -5.75 4.57
CA TYR A 77 2.42 -5.88 3.14
C TYR A 77 1.51 -6.92 2.49
N LEU A 78 0.69 -6.48 1.54
CA LEU A 78 -0.25 -7.31 0.78
C LEU A 78 0.29 -7.48 -0.63
N HIS A 79 0.63 -8.70 -1.02
CA HIS A 79 1.32 -8.97 -2.29
C HIS A 79 0.39 -8.89 -3.51
N GLY A 80 0.97 -8.64 -4.67
CA GLY A 80 0.27 -8.81 -5.95
C GLY A 80 0.15 -10.27 -6.37
N GLY A 81 -0.61 -10.52 -7.44
CA GLY A 81 -0.85 -11.88 -7.94
C GLY A 81 -2.23 -12.10 -8.54
N ALA A 82 -3.00 -11.03 -8.79
CA ALA A 82 -4.38 -11.10 -9.29
C ALA A 82 -5.30 -12.00 -8.43
N TYR A 83 -5.00 -12.14 -7.14
CA TYR A 83 -5.64 -13.06 -6.19
C TYR A 83 -5.57 -14.55 -6.56
N VAL A 84 -4.76 -14.93 -7.57
CA VAL A 84 -4.63 -16.31 -8.06
C VAL A 84 -3.19 -16.84 -8.06
N PHE A 85 -2.20 -15.98 -7.85
CA PHE A 85 -0.77 -16.32 -7.77
C PHE A 85 -0.20 -15.95 -6.41
N GLN A 86 0.80 -16.73 -5.97
CA GLN A 86 1.50 -16.51 -4.72
C GLN A 86 2.44 -15.30 -4.78
N ILE A 87 2.87 -14.86 -3.59
CA ILE A 87 4.03 -13.98 -3.43
C ILE A 87 5.26 -14.57 -4.14
N THR A 88 6.21 -13.71 -4.53
CA THR A 88 7.40 -14.10 -5.30
C THR A 88 8.67 -13.53 -4.68
N SER A 89 9.84 -14.01 -5.12
CA SER A 89 11.14 -13.49 -4.68
C SER A 89 11.33 -11.99 -4.95
N TYR A 90 10.64 -11.41 -5.94
CA TYR A 90 10.67 -9.96 -6.19
C TYR A 90 9.96 -9.17 -5.09
N HIS A 91 8.82 -9.66 -4.60
CA HIS A 91 8.12 -9.08 -3.46
C HIS A 91 8.99 -9.18 -2.21
N TRP A 92 9.54 -10.36 -1.93
CA TRP A 92 10.47 -10.57 -0.81
C TRP A 92 11.68 -9.64 -0.85
N GLY A 93 12.21 -9.35 -2.05
CA GLY A 93 13.27 -8.37 -2.24
C GLY A 93 12.85 -6.95 -1.88
N LEU A 94 11.66 -6.51 -2.30
CA LEU A 94 11.11 -5.20 -1.94
C LEU A 94 10.84 -5.10 -0.43
N ILE A 95 10.20 -6.10 0.15
CA ILE A 95 9.89 -6.20 1.59
C ILE A 95 11.18 -6.09 2.41
N ALA A 96 12.21 -6.85 2.05
CA ALA A 96 13.51 -6.79 2.72
C ALA A 96 14.14 -5.40 2.61
N GLU A 97 14.14 -4.79 1.42
CA GLU A 97 14.67 -3.46 1.24
C GLU A 97 13.90 -2.41 2.06
N MET A 98 12.57 -2.50 2.13
CA MET A 98 11.76 -1.58 2.94
C MET A 98 12.05 -1.74 4.43
N ALA A 99 12.12 -2.98 4.94
CA ALA A 99 12.47 -3.25 6.33
C ALA A 99 13.84 -2.65 6.70
N GLU A 100 14.85 -2.82 5.85
CA GLU A 100 16.20 -2.30 6.09
C GLU A 100 16.30 -0.78 5.97
N ARG A 101 15.64 -0.18 4.98
CA ARG A 101 15.73 1.26 4.74
C ARG A 101 14.89 2.06 5.73
N LEU A 102 13.76 1.52 6.18
CA LEU A 102 12.84 2.21 7.09
C LEU A 102 13.10 1.87 8.55
N GLY A 103 13.64 0.69 8.86
CA GLY A 103 13.72 0.22 10.24
C GLY A 103 12.39 -0.33 10.78
N PHE A 104 11.36 -0.47 9.94
CA PHE A 104 10.01 -0.88 10.33
C PHE A 104 9.88 -2.40 10.37
N GLY A 105 9.01 -2.90 11.24
CA GLY A 105 8.51 -4.27 11.14
C GLY A 105 7.60 -4.44 9.92
N ILE A 106 7.53 -5.64 9.35
CA ILE A 106 6.63 -5.95 8.24
C ILE A 106 5.91 -7.26 8.51
N THR A 107 4.59 -7.21 8.54
CA THR A 107 3.69 -8.36 8.58
C THR A 107 3.28 -8.72 7.15
N VAL A 108 3.52 -9.96 6.75
CA VAL A 108 3.25 -10.46 5.40
C VAL A 108 2.36 -11.70 5.50
N PRO A 109 1.03 -11.54 5.36
CA PRO A 109 0.12 -12.68 5.31
C PRO A 109 0.22 -13.38 3.95
N ILE A 110 0.36 -14.70 3.97
CA ILE A 110 0.18 -15.56 2.80
C ILE A 110 -1.30 -15.90 2.71
N TYR A 111 -2.10 -14.91 2.32
CA TYR A 111 -3.55 -15.02 2.30
C TYR A 111 -4.03 -16.10 1.30
N PRO A 112 -5.19 -16.73 1.55
CA PRO A 112 -5.76 -17.74 0.64
C PRO A 112 -5.93 -17.19 -0.78
N ILE A 113 -5.72 -18.01 -1.82
CA ILE A 113 -5.83 -17.57 -3.22
C ILE A 113 -6.80 -18.43 -4.01
N ALA A 114 -7.42 -17.82 -5.02
CA ALA A 114 -8.35 -18.46 -5.93
C ALA A 114 -7.61 -19.36 -6.95
N PRO A 115 -8.21 -20.47 -7.40
CA PRO A 115 -9.63 -20.84 -7.26
C PRO A 115 -9.99 -21.66 -6.02
N GLU A 116 -9.03 -22.02 -5.18
CA GLU A 116 -9.28 -22.84 -3.98
C GLU A 116 -10.07 -22.07 -2.91
N HIS A 117 -9.91 -20.75 -2.92
CA HIS A 117 -10.54 -19.81 -1.99
C HIS A 117 -11.12 -18.61 -2.74
N ASP A 118 -12.07 -17.92 -2.12
CA ASP A 118 -12.70 -16.73 -2.70
C ASP A 118 -12.47 -15.48 -1.85
N PHE A 119 -13.15 -14.40 -2.22
CA PHE A 119 -13.11 -13.11 -1.53
C PHE A 119 -13.33 -13.23 -0.01
N HIS A 120 -14.24 -14.08 0.44
CA HIS A 120 -14.58 -14.17 1.87
C HIS A 120 -13.43 -14.75 2.68
N ASP A 121 -12.81 -15.81 2.19
CA ASP A 121 -11.63 -16.40 2.83
C ASP A 121 -10.45 -15.41 2.83
N MET A 122 -10.20 -14.76 1.69
CA MET A 122 -9.11 -13.79 1.51
C MET A 122 -9.19 -12.63 2.48
N PHE A 123 -10.32 -11.94 2.48
CA PHE A 123 -10.51 -10.72 3.27
C PHE A 123 -10.87 -11.02 4.72
N GLY A 124 -11.42 -12.20 5.01
CA GLY A 124 -11.57 -12.72 6.37
C GLY A 124 -10.20 -12.86 7.04
N MET A 125 -9.31 -13.66 6.45
CA MET A 125 -7.98 -13.94 7.01
C MET A 125 -7.13 -12.66 7.17
N VAL A 126 -7.13 -11.77 6.16
CA VAL A 126 -6.36 -10.51 6.25
C VAL A 126 -7.00 -9.53 7.23
N GLY A 127 -8.32 -9.54 7.39
CA GLY A 127 -9.03 -8.82 8.45
C GLY A 127 -8.58 -9.29 9.84
N ASP A 128 -8.46 -10.59 10.05
CA ASP A 128 -7.96 -11.16 11.31
C ASP A 128 -6.49 -10.80 11.56
N VAL A 129 -5.64 -10.83 10.53
CA VAL A 129 -4.26 -10.33 10.63
C VAL A 129 -4.25 -8.88 11.14
N TYR A 130 -5.09 -8.01 10.56
CA TYR A 130 -5.13 -6.60 10.99
C TYR A 130 -5.60 -6.45 12.44
N ARG A 131 -6.64 -7.19 12.87
CA ARG A 131 -7.10 -7.20 14.27
C ARG A 131 -5.98 -7.64 15.23
N HIS A 132 -5.23 -8.69 14.89
CA HIS A 132 -4.08 -9.13 15.69
C HIS A 132 -2.96 -8.09 15.75
N MET A 133 -2.71 -7.36 14.65
CA MET A 133 -1.75 -6.25 14.65
C MET A 133 -2.17 -5.14 15.62
N LEU A 134 -3.46 -4.78 15.64
CA LEU A 134 -4.03 -3.75 16.52
C LEU A 134 -3.92 -4.08 18.01
N GLU A 135 -3.74 -5.35 18.40
CA GLU A 135 -3.48 -5.73 19.80
C GLU A 135 -2.09 -5.31 20.29
N ARG A 136 -1.16 -5.05 19.37
CA ARG A 136 0.28 -4.88 19.65
C ARG A 136 0.87 -3.61 19.06
N THR A 137 0.17 -2.93 18.18
CA THR A 137 0.65 -1.75 17.46
C THR A 137 -0.51 -0.80 17.27
N ASP A 138 -0.34 0.44 17.70
CA ASP A 138 -1.36 1.47 17.51
C ASP A 138 -1.58 1.70 16.01
N SER A 139 -2.83 1.95 15.62
CA SER A 139 -3.18 2.14 14.19
C SER A 139 -2.39 3.26 13.50
N GLU A 140 -1.95 4.28 14.25
CA GLU A 140 -1.12 5.37 13.75
C GLU A 140 0.31 4.94 13.38
N ASP A 141 0.75 3.79 13.89
CA ASP A 141 2.03 3.15 13.59
C ASP A 141 1.91 2.03 12.55
N ILE A 142 0.70 1.80 12.00
CA ILE A 142 0.45 0.77 10.97
C ILE A 142 0.27 1.42 9.60
N VAL A 143 1.05 0.93 8.64
CA VAL A 143 0.94 1.30 7.21
C VAL A 143 0.43 0.10 6.44
N PHE A 144 -0.53 0.28 5.54
CA PHE A 144 -0.84 -0.75 4.54
C PHE A 144 -0.04 -0.45 3.27
N MET A 145 0.68 -1.45 2.79
CA MET A 145 1.44 -1.38 1.56
C MET A 145 1.08 -2.57 0.68
N GLY A 146 0.82 -2.34 -0.60
CA GLY A 146 0.53 -3.46 -1.49
C GLY A 146 0.66 -3.10 -2.95
N ASP A 147 0.85 -4.14 -3.75
CA ASP A 147 1.00 -4.02 -5.20
C ASP A 147 -0.12 -4.74 -5.94
N SER A 148 -0.59 -4.17 -7.06
CA SER A 148 -1.61 -4.80 -7.91
C SER A 148 -2.87 -5.20 -7.12
N ALA A 149 -3.19 -6.49 -7.06
CA ALA A 149 -4.23 -7.06 -6.21
C ALA A 149 -4.05 -6.73 -4.72
N GLY A 150 -2.83 -6.77 -4.18
CA GLY A 150 -2.57 -6.39 -2.79
C GLY A 150 -2.79 -4.88 -2.54
N GLY A 151 -2.57 -4.05 -3.55
CA GLY A 151 -2.93 -2.63 -3.50
C GLY A 151 -4.45 -2.40 -3.48
N ASN A 152 -5.22 -3.20 -4.23
CA ASN A 152 -6.68 -3.24 -4.10
C ASN A 152 -7.09 -3.69 -2.69
N MET A 153 -6.50 -4.78 -2.21
CA MET A 153 -6.78 -5.36 -0.91
C MET A 153 -6.56 -4.35 0.23
N ALA A 154 -5.49 -3.54 0.18
CA ALA A 154 -5.25 -2.49 1.17
C ALA A 154 -6.41 -1.46 1.25
N VAL A 155 -6.94 -1.06 0.10
CA VAL A 155 -8.04 -0.09 0.01
C VAL A 155 -9.35 -0.71 0.49
N VAL A 156 -9.69 -1.91 0.02
CA VAL A 156 -10.91 -2.63 0.42
C VAL A 156 -10.89 -2.97 1.91
N LEU A 157 -9.76 -3.47 2.43
CA LEU A 157 -9.58 -3.79 3.84
C LEU A 157 -9.80 -2.55 4.73
N THR A 158 -9.31 -1.39 4.32
CA THR A 158 -9.53 -0.13 5.05
C THR A 158 -11.00 0.25 5.10
N MET A 159 -11.72 0.11 3.98
CA MET A 159 -13.18 0.36 3.94
C MET A 159 -13.95 -0.66 4.78
N MET A 160 -13.54 -1.93 4.79
CA MET A 160 -14.13 -2.97 5.65
C MET A 160 -13.88 -2.66 7.13
N ALA A 161 -12.64 -2.35 7.51
CA ALA A 161 -12.26 -1.98 8.87
C ALA A 161 -13.07 -0.79 9.38
N ALA A 162 -13.24 0.25 8.57
CA ALA A 162 -14.07 1.41 8.91
C ALA A 162 -15.54 1.03 9.14
N LYS A 163 -16.11 0.13 8.33
CA LYS A 163 -17.48 -0.39 8.52
C LYS A 163 -17.63 -1.20 9.81
N GLU A 164 -16.56 -1.84 10.26
CA GLU A 164 -16.52 -2.58 11.53
C GLU A 164 -16.20 -1.68 12.74
N GLY A 165 -15.93 -0.39 12.53
CA GLY A 165 -15.54 0.54 13.59
C GLY A 165 -14.11 0.35 14.09
N LEU A 166 -13.27 -0.37 13.33
CA LEU A 166 -11.84 -0.47 13.57
C LEU A 166 -11.15 0.83 13.13
N PRO A 167 -10.08 1.26 13.81
CA PRO A 167 -9.31 2.42 13.38
C PRO A 167 -8.66 2.17 12.02
N SER A 168 -8.41 3.23 11.24
CA SER A 168 -7.72 3.14 9.95
C SER A 168 -6.19 3.09 10.15
N PRO A 169 -5.43 2.46 9.23
CA PRO A 169 -3.97 2.60 9.21
C PRO A 169 -3.58 4.07 8.97
N SER A 170 -2.38 4.46 9.36
CA SER A 170 -1.90 5.84 9.17
C SER A 170 -1.71 6.22 7.71
N ARG A 171 -1.32 5.25 6.87
CA ARG A 171 -0.99 5.48 5.45
C ARG A 171 -1.27 4.30 4.56
N HIS A 172 -1.43 4.63 3.28
CA HIS A 172 -1.35 3.68 2.18
C HIS A 172 -0.12 3.93 1.30
N VAL A 173 0.53 2.83 0.88
CA VAL A 173 1.47 2.81 -0.24
C VAL A 173 0.96 1.82 -1.27
N LEU A 174 0.42 2.33 -2.38
CA LEU A 174 -0.24 1.53 -3.41
C LEU A 174 0.63 1.51 -4.67
N ILE A 175 1.08 0.32 -5.07
CA ILE A 175 1.92 0.13 -6.26
C ILE A 175 1.09 -0.49 -7.39
N SER A 176 0.79 0.28 -8.44
CA SER A 176 -0.02 -0.19 -9.57
C SER A 176 -1.33 -0.91 -9.15
N PRO A 177 -2.14 -0.38 -8.22
CA PRO A 177 -3.28 -1.11 -7.67
C PRO A 177 -4.37 -1.37 -8.73
N GLY A 178 -5.11 -2.47 -8.60
CA GLY A 178 -6.26 -2.77 -9.46
C GLY A 178 -7.57 -2.22 -8.89
N LEU A 179 -7.91 -0.95 -9.13
CA LEU A 179 -8.97 -0.25 -8.40
C LEU A 179 -10.35 -0.25 -9.09
N ASP A 180 -10.41 -0.55 -10.39
CA ASP A 180 -11.65 -0.77 -11.14
C ASP A 180 -11.45 -1.90 -12.16
N VAL A 181 -12.23 -2.98 -12.03
CA VAL A 181 -12.23 -4.12 -12.96
C VAL A 181 -13.53 -4.22 -13.79
N SER A 182 -14.40 -3.22 -13.69
CA SER A 182 -15.66 -3.15 -14.43
C SER A 182 -15.46 -2.85 -15.92
N LEU A 183 -14.31 -2.28 -16.30
CA LEU A 183 -13.99 -1.78 -17.64
C LEU A 183 -14.90 -0.62 -18.09
N ALA A 184 -15.42 0.17 -17.14
CA ALA A 184 -16.23 1.34 -17.44
C ALA A 184 -15.42 2.47 -18.09
N ASN A 185 -14.11 2.52 -17.85
CA ASN A 185 -13.20 3.50 -18.44
C ASN A 185 -12.70 3.02 -19.82
N PRO A 186 -13.03 3.71 -20.92
CA PRO A 186 -12.62 3.28 -22.26
C PRO A 186 -11.11 3.41 -22.52
N GLU A 187 -10.38 4.20 -21.74
CA GLU A 187 -8.93 4.36 -21.90
C GLU A 187 -8.15 3.08 -21.56
N VAL A 188 -8.72 2.22 -20.72
CA VAL A 188 -8.13 0.92 -20.33
C VAL A 188 -7.86 0.03 -21.55
N PHE A 189 -8.72 0.08 -22.58
CA PHE A 189 -8.56 -0.74 -23.78
C PHE A 189 -7.38 -0.31 -24.65
N GLU A 190 -6.99 0.97 -24.64
CA GLU A 190 -5.75 1.41 -25.29
C GLU A 190 -4.53 1.10 -24.41
N ALA A 191 -4.64 1.36 -23.10
CA ALA A 191 -3.58 1.07 -22.16
C ALA A 191 -3.19 -0.43 -22.18
N GLU A 192 -4.16 -1.34 -22.28
CA GLU A 192 -3.93 -2.79 -22.43
C GLU A 192 -3.06 -3.14 -23.65
N ARG A 193 -3.22 -2.44 -24.78
CA ARG A 193 -2.42 -2.70 -25.99
C ARG A 193 -0.95 -2.35 -25.76
N GLN A 194 -0.68 -1.36 -24.92
CA GLN A 194 0.67 -0.93 -24.58
C GLN A 194 1.29 -1.71 -23.42
N ASP A 195 0.46 -2.31 -22.58
CA ASP A 195 0.86 -3.11 -21.42
C ASP A 195 1.61 -4.38 -21.84
N PRO A 196 2.86 -4.58 -21.38
CA PRO A 196 3.66 -5.76 -21.67
C PRO A 196 3.38 -6.95 -20.73
N TRP A 197 2.50 -6.83 -19.74
CA TRP A 197 2.27 -7.84 -18.71
C TRP A 197 0.79 -8.23 -18.59
N LEU A 198 -0.10 -7.29 -18.27
CA LEU A 198 -1.49 -7.61 -17.97
C LEU A 198 -2.35 -7.69 -19.23
N GLY A 199 -3.47 -8.39 -19.18
CA GLY A 199 -4.44 -8.48 -20.28
C GLY A 199 -5.85 -8.63 -19.72
N ILE A 200 -6.80 -7.95 -20.34
CA ILE A 200 -8.21 -7.90 -19.95
C ILE A 200 -8.82 -9.32 -19.90
N PRO A 201 -8.67 -10.19 -20.93
CA PRO A 201 -9.34 -11.49 -20.92
C PRO A 201 -8.93 -12.37 -19.73
N GLY A 202 -7.63 -12.46 -19.44
CA GLY A 202 -7.16 -13.15 -18.25
C GLY A 202 -7.53 -12.42 -16.97
N GLY A 203 -7.42 -11.09 -16.92
CA GLY A 203 -7.79 -10.31 -15.74
C GLY A 203 -9.25 -10.53 -15.32
N LEU A 204 -10.18 -10.55 -16.27
CA LEU A 204 -11.59 -10.86 -15.99
C LEU A 204 -11.80 -12.29 -15.52
N GLU A 205 -11.01 -13.25 -16.00
CA GLU A 205 -11.05 -14.62 -15.49
C GLU A 205 -10.55 -14.69 -14.04
N ALA A 206 -9.48 -13.99 -13.69
CA ALA A 206 -9.03 -13.90 -12.30
C ALA A 206 -10.14 -13.34 -11.41
N VAL A 207 -10.78 -12.23 -11.81
CA VAL A 207 -11.92 -11.64 -11.11
C VAL A 207 -13.07 -12.64 -10.96
N ARG A 208 -13.42 -13.39 -12.01
CA ARG A 208 -14.46 -14.41 -11.95
C ARG A 208 -14.14 -15.50 -10.92
N LEU A 209 -12.88 -15.86 -10.75
CA LEU A 209 -12.46 -16.91 -9.82
C LEU A 209 -12.52 -16.48 -8.35
N TYR A 210 -12.16 -15.24 -8.00
CA TYR A 210 -12.12 -14.81 -6.61
C TYR A 210 -13.38 -14.05 -6.14
N SER A 211 -14.15 -13.44 -7.05
CA SER A 211 -15.19 -12.46 -6.68
C SER A 211 -16.36 -12.97 -5.85
N ALA A 212 -16.47 -14.28 -5.56
CA ALA A 212 -17.58 -14.85 -4.77
C ALA A 212 -18.99 -14.44 -5.26
N GLY A 213 -19.14 -14.10 -6.55
CA GLY A 213 -20.41 -13.66 -7.14
C GLY A 213 -20.71 -12.16 -7.00
N PHE A 214 -19.82 -11.36 -6.41
CA PHE A 214 -19.93 -9.90 -6.43
C PHE A 214 -19.91 -9.34 -7.86
N ASP A 215 -20.69 -8.26 -8.09
CA ASP A 215 -20.60 -7.51 -9.34
C ASP A 215 -19.24 -6.82 -9.45
N ARG A 216 -18.75 -6.63 -10.67
CA ARG A 216 -17.44 -5.97 -10.90
C ARG A 216 -17.42 -4.51 -10.45
N LYS A 217 -18.57 -3.85 -10.30
CA LYS A 217 -18.70 -2.50 -9.75
C LYS A 217 -18.99 -2.48 -8.25
N ASP A 218 -19.11 -3.64 -7.61
CA ASP A 218 -19.18 -3.71 -6.16
C ASP A 218 -17.86 -3.19 -5.57
N TRP A 219 -17.93 -2.37 -4.53
CA TRP A 219 -16.75 -1.73 -3.93
C TRP A 219 -15.80 -2.75 -3.29
N HIS A 220 -16.27 -3.96 -2.96
CA HIS A 220 -15.43 -5.07 -2.51
C HIS A 220 -14.48 -5.59 -3.61
N ILE A 221 -14.85 -5.43 -4.88
CA ILE A 221 -14.04 -5.85 -6.03
C ILE A 221 -13.33 -4.64 -6.67
N SER A 222 -14.07 -3.55 -6.85
CA SER A 222 -13.60 -2.29 -7.44
C SER A 222 -13.79 -1.15 -6.44
N PRO A 223 -12.84 -0.92 -5.52
CA PRO A 223 -12.97 0.08 -4.46
C PRO A 223 -13.09 1.52 -4.99
N LEU A 224 -12.86 1.77 -6.28
CA LEU A 224 -13.18 3.06 -6.92
C LEU A 224 -14.66 3.46 -6.75
N TYR A 225 -15.56 2.51 -6.50
CA TYR A 225 -16.99 2.73 -6.26
C TYR A 225 -17.35 2.79 -4.76
N GLY A 226 -16.37 2.68 -3.86
CA GLY A 226 -16.56 2.78 -2.41
C GLY A 226 -16.50 4.22 -1.87
N ASP A 227 -16.59 4.35 -0.55
CA ASP A 227 -16.39 5.64 0.13
C ASP A 227 -14.90 5.94 0.29
N LEU A 228 -14.36 6.73 -0.62
CA LEU A 228 -12.95 7.10 -0.64
C LEU A 228 -12.56 8.05 0.50
N SER A 229 -13.51 8.70 1.18
CA SER A 229 -13.20 9.62 2.30
C SER A 229 -12.64 8.88 3.53
N LEU A 230 -12.83 7.56 3.58
CA LEU A 230 -12.34 6.67 4.64
C LEU A 230 -10.84 6.35 4.52
N LEU A 231 -10.20 6.74 3.41
CA LEU A 231 -8.83 6.36 3.14
C LEU A 231 -7.82 7.27 3.85
N PRO A 232 -6.70 6.72 4.34
CA PRO A 232 -5.64 7.51 4.92
C PRO A 232 -4.85 8.26 3.84
N LYS A 233 -3.89 9.07 4.28
CA LYS A 233 -2.89 9.66 3.38
C LYS A 233 -2.24 8.57 2.53
N THR A 234 -2.27 8.75 1.22
CA THR A 234 -1.95 7.71 0.24
C THR A 234 -0.82 8.13 -0.68
N LEU A 235 0.19 7.27 -0.85
CA LEU A 235 1.13 7.33 -1.96
C LEU A 235 0.71 6.32 -3.02
N LEU A 236 0.44 6.79 -4.24
CA LEU A 236 0.05 5.97 -5.38
C LEU A 236 1.15 6.00 -6.44
N LEU A 237 1.68 4.83 -6.79
CA LEU A 237 2.67 4.67 -7.86
C LEU A 237 1.99 4.04 -9.08
N THR A 238 2.04 4.69 -10.25
CA THR A 238 1.52 4.15 -11.51
C THR A 238 2.41 4.49 -12.71
N GLY A 239 2.42 3.65 -13.75
CA GLY A 239 3.32 3.80 -14.91
C GLY A 239 2.57 3.91 -16.24
N SER A 240 3.10 4.66 -17.22
CA SER A 240 2.35 4.94 -18.47
C SER A 240 2.08 3.70 -19.35
N ARG A 241 2.75 2.56 -19.09
CA ARG A 241 2.58 1.28 -19.81
C ARG A 241 1.95 0.21 -18.92
N ASP A 242 1.14 0.62 -17.96
CA ASP A 242 0.30 -0.22 -17.12
C ASP A 242 -1.18 0.02 -17.49
N MET A 243 -1.92 -1.04 -17.79
CA MET A 243 -3.33 -0.93 -18.17
C MET A 243 -4.24 -0.42 -17.05
N LEU A 244 -3.78 -0.48 -15.79
CA LEU A 244 -4.51 0.01 -14.62
C LEU A 244 -4.32 1.51 -14.38
N THR A 245 -3.36 2.13 -15.07
CA THR A 245 -3.04 3.56 -14.90
C THR A 245 -4.22 4.50 -15.12
N PRO A 246 -5.07 4.33 -16.16
CA PRO A 246 -6.21 5.22 -16.35
C PRO A 246 -7.12 5.29 -15.12
N ASP A 247 -7.45 4.14 -14.53
CA ASP A 247 -8.31 4.09 -13.33
C ASP A 247 -7.59 4.55 -12.07
N ASN A 248 -6.28 4.32 -11.96
CA ASN A 248 -5.46 4.87 -10.87
C ASN A 248 -5.46 6.39 -10.85
N LEU A 249 -5.43 7.05 -12.01
CA LEU A 249 -5.50 8.51 -12.09
C LEU A 249 -6.89 9.03 -11.69
N ILE A 250 -7.96 8.36 -12.12
CA ILE A 250 -9.34 8.68 -11.70
C ILE A 250 -9.49 8.50 -10.19
N PHE A 251 -8.96 7.41 -9.63
CA PHE A 251 -8.97 7.18 -8.19
C PHE A 251 -8.29 8.32 -7.42
N ALA A 252 -7.10 8.74 -7.84
CA ALA A 252 -6.37 9.81 -7.17
C ALA A 252 -7.14 11.14 -7.21
N GLU A 253 -7.78 11.46 -8.34
CA GLU A 253 -8.63 12.65 -8.45
C GLU A 253 -9.84 12.56 -7.50
N ARG A 254 -10.56 11.43 -7.50
CA ARG A 254 -11.76 11.24 -6.66
C ARG A 254 -11.44 11.20 -5.17
N ALA A 255 -10.35 10.54 -4.78
CA ALA A 255 -9.92 10.50 -3.38
C ALA A 255 -9.53 11.90 -2.89
N ARG A 256 -8.82 12.70 -3.70
CA ARG A 256 -8.55 14.11 -3.36
C ARG A 256 -9.82 14.94 -3.26
N ALA A 257 -10.78 14.75 -4.17
CA ALA A 257 -12.08 15.41 -4.09
C ALA A 257 -12.88 15.01 -2.85
N ALA A 258 -12.66 13.81 -2.31
CA ALA A 258 -13.21 13.32 -1.05
C ALA A 258 -12.44 13.78 0.20
N GLY A 259 -11.38 14.59 0.05
CA GLY A 259 -10.61 15.17 1.15
C GLY A 259 -9.36 14.38 1.56
N VAL A 260 -8.98 13.33 0.81
CA VAL A 260 -7.79 12.52 1.10
C VAL A 260 -6.54 13.14 0.50
N GLU A 261 -5.46 13.22 1.27
CA GLU A 261 -4.13 13.55 0.74
C GLU A 261 -3.59 12.39 -0.09
N VAL A 262 -3.49 12.58 -1.41
CA VAL A 262 -2.93 11.59 -2.33
C VAL A 262 -1.73 12.16 -3.07
N ASP A 263 -0.57 11.53 -2.90
CA ASP A 263 0.64 11.79 -3.68
C ASP A 263 0.71 10.76 -4.82
N VAL A 264 0.97 11.22 -6.05
CA VAL A 264 1.05 10.33 -7.22
C VAL A 264 2.45 10.36 -7.81
N VAL A 265 3.09 9.20 -7.88
CA VAL A 265 4.32 8.98 -8.65
C VAL A 265 3.92 8.34 -9.98
N TYR A 266 3.85 9.18 -11.01
CA TYR A 266 3.63 8.75 -12.38
C TYR A 266 4.96 8.61 -13.12
N GLU A 267 5.34 7.40 -13.51
CA GLU A 267 6.61 7.16 -14.21
C GLU A 267 6.38 6.80 -15.69
N GLU A 268 6.84 7.68 -16.58
CA GLU A 268 6.72 7.50 -18.03
C GLU A 268 7.52 6.28 -18.52
N GLY A 269 6.87 5.44 -19.33
CA GLY A 269 7.43 4.24 -19.94
C GLY A 269 7.46 3.02 -19.03
N MET A 270 7.02 3.13 -17.76
CA MET A 270 7.00 2.02 -16.82
C MET A 270 5.74 1.17 -16.92
N PHE A 271 5.94 -0.13 -16.72
CA PHE A 271 4.93 -1.17 -16.79
C PHE A 271 4.41 -1.54 -15.40
N HIS A 272 3.42 -2.43 -15.37
CA HIS A 272 2.81 -2.91 -14.13
C HIS A 272 3.82 -3.38 -13.06
N VAL A 273 3.66 -2.91 -11.82
CA VAL A 273 4.47 -3.24 -10.63
C VAL A 273 6.00 -3.10 -10.82
N TRP A 274 6.42 -2.17 -11.68
CA TRP A 274 7.84 -1.89 -11.94
C TRP A 274 8.70 -1.69 -10.67
N PRO A 275 8.22 -1.13 -9.53
CA PRO A 275 9.05 -0.97 -8.34
C PRO A 275 9.58 -2.27 -7.75
N LEU A 276 9.02 -3.44 -8.10
CA LEU A 276 9.50 -4.74 -7.62
C LEU A 276 10.75 -5.22 -8.37
N ILE A 277 11.02 -4.70 -9.57
CA ILE A 277 12.09 -5.20 -10.43
C ILE A 277 13.31 -4.30 -10.33
N GLU A 278 14.48 -4.86 -10.03
CA GLU A 278 15.71 -4.08 -9.85
C GLU A 278 16.09 -3.30 -11.11
N MET A 279 15.88 -1.99 -11.13
CA MET A 279 16.24 -1.08 -12.23
C MET A 279 16.29 0.38 -11.73
N PRO A 280 16.91 1.31 -12.49
CA PRO A 280 16.99 2.71 -12.08
C PRO A 280 15.64 3.34 -11.74
N GLU A 281 14.61 3.06 -12.54
CA GLU A 281 13.23 3.55 -12.35
C GLU A 281 12.61 2.99 -11.06
N ALA A 282 12.83 1.70 -10.77
CA ALA A 282 12.35 1.08 -9.55
C ALA A 282 13.03 1.67 -8.31
N ARG A 283 14.34 1.96 -8.37
CA ARG A 283 15.05 2.61 -7.26
C ARG A 283 14.45 3.99 -6.95
N ARG A 284 14.16 4.82 -7.97
CA ARG A 284 13.48 6.11 -7.76
C ARG A 284 12.09 5.96 -7.13
N ALA A 285 11.33 4.96 -7.56
CA ALA A 285 10.04 4.63 -6.97
C ALA A 285 10.18 4.23 -5.48
N ARG A 286 11.13 3.33 -5.17
CA ARG A 286 11.45 2.93 -3.78
C ARG A 286 11.95 4.09 -2.93
N ASP A 287 12.72 5.01 -3.51
CA ASP A 287 13.17 6.24 -2.84
C ASP A 287 11.97 7.13 -2.46
N SER A 288 10.97 7.22 -3.35
CA SER A 288 9.74 7.98 -3.09
C SER A 288 8.92 7.35 -1.95
N ILE A 289 8.83 6.01 -1.92
CA ILE A 289 8.18 5.27 -0.82
C ILE A 289 8.89 5.57 0.50
N VAL A 290 10.23 5.49 0.52
CA VAL A 290 11.00 5.74 1.73
C VAL A 290 10.89 7.19 2.21
N SER A 291 10.87 8.17 1.30
CA SER A 291 10.65 9.58 1.67
C SER A 291 9.27 9.76 2.31
N PHE A 292 8.23 9.27 1.64
CA PHE A 292 6.84 9.41 2.08
C PHE A 292 6.57 8.83 3.48
N LEU A 293 7.19 7.69 3.80
CA LEU A 293 7.03 7.04 5.10
C LEU A 293 7.92 7.64 6.20
N ARG A 294 9.03 8.30 5.84
CA ARG A 294 9.90 9.01 6.81
C ARG A 294 9.43 10.41 7.15
N ASP A 295 8.78 11.11 6.22
CA ASP A 295 8.28 12.47 6.44
C ASP A 295 7.29 12.53 7.62
N GLU A 296 6.61 11.42 7.91
CA GLU A 296 5.77 11.29 9.09
C GLU A 296 6.53 11.08 10.40
N ALA A 297 7.60 10.28 10.39
CA ALA A 297 8.41 10.04 11.58
C ALA A 297 8.98 11.36 12.12
N ARG A 298 9.33 12.27 11.21
CA ARG A 298 9.71 13.66 11.56
C ARG A 298 8.54 14.45 12.14
N GLY A 299 7.37 14.40 11.50
CA GLY A 299 6.18 15.12 11.98
C GLY A 299 5.68 14.64 13.35
N GLN A 300 5.80 13.36 13.68
CA GLN A 300 5.47 12.82 15.00
C GLN A 300 6.52 13.18 16.05
N ALA A 301 7.83 13.02 15.75
CA ALA A 301 8.90 13.40 16.66
C ALA A 301 8.88 14.91 17.01
N GLU A 302 8.53 15.76 16.03
CA GLU A 302 8.31 17.20 16.24
C GLU A 302 7.09 17.49 17.12
N ARG A 303 5.98 16.75 16.95
CA ARG A 303 4.79 16.88 17.81
C ARG A 303 5.06 16.42 19.25
N GLU A 304 5.80 15.33 19.44
CA GLU A 304 6.19 14.83 20.76
C GLU A 304 7.18 15.76 21.47
N THR A 305 8.12 16.38 20.74
CA THR A 305 9.03 17.40 21.31
C THR A 305 8.28 18.68 21.68
N VAL A 306 7.26 19.08 20.93
CA VAL A 306 6.40 20.22 21.28
C VAL A 306 5.49 19.91 22.49
N ASP A 307 4.88 18.72 22.56
CA ASP A 307 4.03 18.33 23.71
C ASP A 307 4.85 18.12 24.99
N SER A 308 6.06 17.55 24.89
CA SER A 308 6.97 17.40 26.04
C SER A 308 7.53 18.73 26.53
N SER A 309 7.84 19.68 25.64
CA SER A 309 8.25 21.05 26.02
C SER A 309 7.10 21.87 26.62
N ALA A 310 5.86 21.67 26.14
CA ALA A 310 4.66 22.26 26.75
C ALA A 310 4.37 21.70 28.15
N LYS A 311 4.57 20.40 28.38
CA LYS A 311 4.46 19.77 29.71
C LYS A 311 5.59 20.18 30.67
N GLY A 312 6.79 20.50 30.14
CA GLY A 312 7.95 20.97 30.90
C GLY A 312 7.85 22.39 31.46
N LEU A 313 6.91 23.22 30.99
CA LEU A 313 6.72 24.61 31.45
C LEU A 313 5.76 24.75 32.65
N SER A 314 5.28 23.64 33.22
CA SER A 314 4.30 23.65 34.31
C SER A 314 4.88 23.31 35.70
N ARG A 315 6.03 23.86 36.09
CA ARG A 315 6.56 23.73 37.47
C ARG A 315 7.56 24.82 37.82
N VAL A 316 7.08 26.05 37.96
CA VAL A 316 7.78 27.08 38.75
C VAL A 316 6.95 27.33 40.01
N PRO A 317 7.45 27.10 41.24
CA PRO A 317 6.70 27.41 42.45
C PRO A 317 6.66 28.93 42.64
N LEU A 318 5.46 29.50 42.77
CA LEU A 318 5.29 30.87 43.24
C LEU A 318 5.75 30.96 44.70
N MET A 319 6.85 31.68 44.95
CA MET A 319 7.16 32.22 46.27
C MET A 319 6.58 33.64 46.40
N THR A 320 5.90 33.85 47.52
CA THR A 320 5.27 35.09 48.00
C THR A 320 6.29 36.16 48.42
N GLY A 321 5.97 37.45 48.19
CA GLY A 321 6.43 38.52 49.11
C GLY A 321 6.70 39.93 48.53
N PHE A 322 5.76 40.85 48.83
CA PHE A 322 5.89 42.29 49.10
C PHE A 322 6.22 43.36 48.01
N ALA A 323 5.21 44.22 47.82
CA ALA A 323 5.22 45.69 47.89
C ALA A 323 5.76 46.58 46.74
N SER A 324 4.80 47.24 46.07
CA SER A 324 4.56 48.70 46.11
C SER A 324 4.55 49.46 44.77
N THR A 325 3.49 50.27 44.64
CA THR A 325 3.44 51.64 44.09
C THR A 325 3.37 51.89 42.56
N LYS A 326 2.15 52.30 42.14
CA LYS A 326 1.73 53.34 41.16
C LYS A 326 2.33 53.44 39.74
N ILE A 327 1.39 53.63 38.78
CA ILE A 327 1.30 54.62 37.66
C ILE A 327 0.58 53.90 36.49
N ALA A 328 -0.72 54.09 36.24
CA ALA A 328 -1.42 55.16 35.53
C ALA A 328 -1.22 55.20 33.98
N SER A 329 -2.27 54.73 33.29
CA SER A 329 -2.94 55.21 32.06
C SER A 329 -2.27 55.34 30.67
N ALA A 330 -3.09 54.98 29.66
CA ALA A 330 -3.22 55.49 28.28
C ALA A 330 -2.15 55.02 27.26
N ILE A 331 -2.45 54.64 26.01
CA ILE A 331 -3.19 55.36 24.95
C ILE A 331 -3.78 54.39 23.89
N SER A 332 -4.88 54.85 23.31
CA SER A 332 -5.70 54.32 22.21
C SER A 332 -5.11 54.48 20.79
N SER A 333 -5.49 53.55 19.90
CA SER A 333 -5.78 53.66 18.45
C SER A 333 -4.73 54.07 17.42
N LEU A 334 -4.69 53.32 16.30
CA LEU A 334 -4.86 53.77 14.89
C LEU A 334 -4.90 52.50 13.99
N ARG A 335 -6.08 52.07 13.51
CA ARG A 335 -6.67 52.34 12.17
C ARG A 335 -5.97 51.68 10.98
N SER A 336 -6.64 50.64 10.45
CA SER A 336 -7.07 50.43 9.06
C SER A 336 -6.34 51.17 7.91
N GLY A 337 -5.97 50.40 6.88
CA GLY A 337 -5.77 50.91 5.52
C GLY A 337 -5.38 49.83 4.51
N TRP A 338 -6.36 49.44 3.69
CA TRP A 338 -6.34 48.63 2.45
C TRP A 338 -6.52 47.12 2.57
#